data_AF-A0A535YA70-F1
#
_entry.id   AF-A0A535YA70-F1
#
_cell.length_a   1.000
_cell.length_b   1.000
_cell.length_c   1.000
_cell.angle_alpha   90.00
_cell.angle_beta   90.00
_cell.angle_gamma   90.00
#
_symmetry.space_group_name_H-M   'P 1'
#
loop_
_entity.id
_entity.type
_entity.pdbx_description
1 polymer ?
#
loop_
_entity_poly.entity_id
_entity_poly.type
_entity_poly.pdbx_seq_one_letter_code
_entity_poly.pdbx_strand_id
1 'polypeptide(L)'
;MAKIVLGIGTSHTPLLSLPPEMWPEYAKGDERNPELSFPPHGYVMPFPQAVETLKAEGKTRYVGPEPFAAQSRAFKQALDTLASTLQGADADVTVIISDD
;
A
#
# COMPACT_ATOMS: atom_id res chain seq x y z
N MET A 1 -5.56 26.37 -24.73
CA MET A 1 -4.69 25.17 -24.83
C MET A 1 -4.71 24.50 -23.46
N ALA A 2 -4.93 23.20 -23.38
CA ALA A 2 -4.91 22.48 -22.11
C ALA A 2 -3.47 22.29 -21.60
N LYS A 3 -3.26 22.26 -20.28
CA LYS A 3 -1.94 22.12 -19.64
C LYS A 3 -2.00 21.04 -18.56
N ILE A 4 -1.01 20.15 -18.53
CA ILE A 4 -0.78 19.24 -17.41
C ILE A 4 -0.03 20.03 -16.33
N VAL A 5 -0.64 20.18 -15.15
CA VAL A 5 -0.10 20.98 -14.05
C VAL A 5 0.56 20.14 -12.96
N LEU A 6 0.20 18.86 -12.85
CA LEU A 6 0.68 17.95 -11.82
C LEU A 6 0.62 16.49 -12.29
N GLY A 7 1.57 15.67 -11.84
CA GLY A 7 1.49 14.21 -11.86
C GLY A 7 1.86 13.65 -10.49
N ILE A 8 1.05 12.73 -9.97
CA ILE A 8 1.26 12.04 -8.69
C ILE A 8 1.19 10.52 -8.92
N GLY A 9 2.06 9.78 -8.23
CA GLY A 9 1.96 8.32 -8.10
C GLY A 9 1.83 7.93 -6.63
N THR A 10 0.91 7.03 -6.32
CA THR A 10 0.73 6.45 -4.98
C THR A 10 0.27 5.00 -5.10
N SER A 11 0.52 4.18 -4.09
CA SER A 11 -0.12 2.87 -3.98
C SER A 11 -1.64 3.05 -3.83
N HIS A 12 -2.44 2.11 -4.34
CA HIS A 12 -3.89 2.05 -4.13
C HIS A 12 -4.29 0.91 -3.15
N THR A 13 -3.34 0.42 -2.33
CA THR A 13 -3.58 -0.73 -1.44
C THR A 13 -4.81 -0.50 -0.53
N PRO A 14 -5.64 -1.54 -0.31
CA PRO A 14 -6.76 -1.48 0.64
C PRO A 14 -6.35 -1.05 2.06
N LEU A 15 -5.08 -1.25 2.43
CA LEU A 15 -4.55 -0.82 3.73
C LEU A 15 -4.61 0.70 3.94
N LEU A 16 -4.73 1.50 2.86
CA LEU A 16 -4.88 2.96 2.98
C LEU A 16 -6.22 3.38 3.58
N SER A 17 -7.28 2.57 3.39
CA SER A 17 -8.63 2.85 3.92
C SER A 17 -8.96 2.03 5.17
N LEU A 18 -8.24 0.94 5.43
CA LEU A 18 -8.46 0.08 6.59
C LEU A 18 -7.74 0.59 7.86
N PRO A 19 -8.41 0.59 9.03
CA PRO A 19 -7.73 0.77 10.32
C PRO A 19 -6.63 -0.29 10.52
N PRO A 20 -5.45 0.07 11.07
CA PRO A 20 -4.33 -0.87 11.25
C PRO A 20 -4.67 -2.09 12.10
N GLU A 21 -5.67 -1.97 12.98
CA GLU A 21 -6.18 -3.06 13.82
C GLU A 21 -6.86 -4.16 13.00
N MET A 22 -7.36 -3.83 11.80
CA MET A 22 -8.01 -4.78 10.90
C MET A 22 -7.03 -5.46 9.93
N TRP A 23 -5.80 -4.98 9.80
CA TRP A 23 -4.84 -5.52 8.82
C TRP A 23 -4.50 -7.00 9.06
N PRO A 24 -4.33 -7.49 10.31
CA PRO A 24 -4.12 -8.92 10.54
C PRO A 24 -5.30 -9.79 10.08
N GLU A 25 -6.53 -9.30 10.23
CA GLU A 25 -7.71 -10.02 9.74
C GLU A 25 -7.75 -10.01 8.21
N TYR A 26 -7.46 -8.87 7.59
CA TYR A 26 -7.37 -8.73 6.15
C TYR A 26 -6.31 -9.67 5.54
N ALA A 27 -5.14 -9.78 6.18
CA ALA A 27 -4.03 -10.64 5.76
C ALA A 27 -4.36 -12.15 5.74
N LYS A 28 -5.40 -12.60 6.45
CA LYS A 28 -5.88 -14.00 6.34
C LYS A 28 -6.45 -14.31 4.95
N GLY A 29 -6.81 -13.29 4.17
CA GLY A 29 -7.14 -13.42 2.76
C GLY A 29 -5.94 -13.91 1.94
N ASP A 30 -4.76 -13.35 2.21
CA ASP A 30 -3.52 -13.64 1.50
C ASP A 30 -3.10 -15.10 1.69
N GLU A 31 -3.23 -15.65 2.90
CA GLU A 31 -2.91 -17.06 3.19
C GLU A 31 -3.64 -18.06 2.29
N ARG A 32 -4.80 -17.67 1.75
CA ARG A 32 -5.65 -18.53 0.90
C ARG A 32 -5.55 -18.18 -0.59
N ASN A 33 -4.83 -17.11 -0.94
CA ASN A 33 -4.75 -16.63 -2.32
C ASN A 33 -3.55 -17.29 -3.05
N PRO A 34 -3.77 -18.12 -4.09
CA PRO A 34 -2.69 -18.73 -4.85
C PRO A 34 -2.05 -17.76 -5.87
N GLU A 35 -2.63 -16.58 -6.09
CA GLU A 35 -2.24 -15.62 -7.12
C GLU A 35 -1.50 -14.40 -6.56
N LEU A 36 -0.94 -14.50 -5.35
CA LEU A 36 -0.14 -13.44 -4.76
C LEU A 36 1.15 -13.20 -5.57
N SER A 37 1.33 -11.96 -6.02
CA SER A 37 2.57 -11.51 -6.66
C SER A 37 3.51 -10.89 -5.63
N PHE A 38 4.74 -11.40 -5.52
CA PHE A 38 5.70 -10.96 -4.53
C PHE A 38 6.80 -10.08 -5.13
N PRO A 39 7.09 -8.90 -4.52
CA PRO A 39 8.18 -8.05 -4.93
C PRO A 39 9.56 -8.67 -4.60
N PRO A 40 10.65 -8.21 -5.25
CA PRO A 40 10.69 -7.16 -6.28
C PRO A 40 10.46 -7.68 -7.70
N HIS A 41 10.46 -9.00 -7.90
CA HIS A 41 10.46 -9.62 -9.23
C HIS A 41 9.06 -9.94 -9.78
N GLY A 42 8.01 -9.81 -8.95
CA GLY A 42 6.63 -10.07 -9.36
C GLY A 42 6.29 -11.55 -9.48
N TYR A 43 7.06 -12.44 -8.82
CA TYR A 43 6.81 -13.87 -8.88
C TYR A 43 5.48 -14.20 -8.20
N VAL A 44 4.65 -14.96 -8.90
CA VAL A 44 3.40 -15.48 -8.36
C VAL A 44 3.68 -16.80 -7.67
N MET A 45 3.37 -16.88 -6.37
CA MET A 45 3.52 -18.12 -5.60
C MET A 45 2.52 -18.18 -4.43
N PRO A 46 2.25 -19.36 -3.87
CA PRO A 46 1.43 -19.47 -2.66
C PRO A 46 2.09 -18.79 -1.45
N PHE A 47 1.27 -18.23 -0.55
CA PHE A 47 1.73 -17.55 0.66
C PHE A 47 2.73 -18.36 1.51
N PRO A 48 2.52 -19.67 1.80
CA PRO A 48 3.48 -20.45 2.59
C PRO A 48 4.87 -20.52 1.95
N GLN A 49 4.94 -20.64 0.63
CA GLN A 49 6.20 -20.65 -0.11
C GLN A 49 6.91 -19.30 -0.01
N ALA A 50 6.16 -18.20 -0.13
CA ALA A 50 6.73 -16.87 0.03
C ALA A 50 7.35 -16.64 1.42
N VAL A 51 6.70 -17.14 2.48
CA VAL A 51 7.22 -17.05 3.87
C VAL A 51 8.58 -17.74 4.03
N GLU A 52 8.82 -18.83 3.30
CA GLU A 52 10.12 -19.53 3.30
C GLU A 52 11.23 -18.67 2.69
N THR A 53 10.90 -17.82 1.71
CA THR A 53 11.85 -16.92 1.03
C THR A 53 12.16 -15.64 1.80
N LEU A 54 11.39 -15.31 2.85
CA LEU A 54 11.61 -14.09 3.63
C LEU A 54 12.92 -14.15 4.41
N LYS A 55 13.70 -13.06 4.30
CA LYS A 55 14.87 -12.82 5.16
C LYS A 55 14.43 -12.75 6.64
N ALA A 56 15.34 -13.12 7.55
CA ALA A 56 15.07 -13.13 8.99
C ALA A 56 14.53 -11.79 9.52
N GLU A 57 15.06 -10.66 9.02
CA GLU A 57 14.56 -9.31 9.37
C GLU A 57 13.09 -9.09 9.01
N GLY A 58 12.64 -9.63 7.87
CA GLY A 58 11.23 -9.52 7.45
C GLY A 58 10.28 -10.28 8.38
N LYS A 59 10.77 -11.37 9.01
CA LYS A 59 9.99 -12.19 9.94
C LYS A 59 9.80 -11.52 11.31
N THR A 60 10.66 -10.58 11.69
CA THR A 60 10.63 -9.93 13.01
C THR A 60 10.17 -8.47 12.97
N ARG A 61 10.23 -7.82 11.81
CA ARG A 61 9.90 -6.39 11.65
C ARG A 61 8.44 -6.04 11.95
N TYR A 62 7.52 -6.94 11.64
CA TYR A 62 6.07 -6.69 11.73
C TYR A 62 5.40 -7.61 12.77
N VAL A 63 5.96 -7.64 13.98
CA VAL A 63 5.43 -8.44 15.10
C VAL A 63 4.65 -7.54 16.05
N GLY A 64 3.41 -7.94 16.36
CA GLY A 64 2.50 -7.17 17.21
C GLY A 64 1.84 -5.99 16.49
N PRO A 65 1.00 -5.21 17.19
CA PRO A 65 0.18 -4.15 16.57
C PRO A 65 0.97 -2.86 16.26
N GLU A 66 2.03 -2.57 17.01
CA GLU A 66 2.72 -1.27 16.92
C GLU A 66 3.36 -0.98 15.55
N PRO A 67 4.02 -1.94 14.86
CA PRO A 67 4.54 -1.70 13.51
C PRO A 67 3.45 -1.27 12.52
N PHE A 68 2.24 -1.84 12.60
CA PHE A 68 1.12 -1.49 11.73
C PHE A 68 0.56 -0.10 12.06
N ALA A 69 0.42 0.20 13.35
CA ALA A 69 0.00 1.53 13.80
C ALA A 69 1.00 2.61 13.35
N ALA A 70 2.30 2.36 13.49
CA ALA A 70 3.36 3.25 13.03
C ALA A 70 3.33 3.46 11.52
N GLN A 71 3.17 2.39 10.73
CA GLN A 71 3.05 2.46 9.27
C GLN A 71 1.81 3.24 8.84
N SER A 72 0.66 3.02 9.51
CA SER A 72 -0.58 3.74 9.25
C SER A 72 -0.43 5.24 9.50
N ARG A 73 0.19 5.64 10.62
CA ARG A 73 0.48 7.05 10.92
C ARG A 73 1.39 7.66 9.83
N ALA A 74 2.44 6.95 9.43
CA ALA A 74 3.40 7.44 8.46
C ALA A 74 2.77 7.66 7.07
N PHE A 75 2.01 6.70 6.54
CA PHE A 75 1.41 6.92 5.22
C PHE A 75 0.26 7.93 5.26
N LYS A 76 -0.48 8.07 6.38
CA LYS A 76 -1.52 9.11 6.50
C LYS A 76 -0.92 10.51 6.40
N GLN A 77 0.22 10.75 7.05
CA GLN A 77 0.97 12.01 6.90
C GLN A 77 1.46 12.23 5.46
N ALA A 78 1.86 11.16 4.77
CA ALA A 78 2.22 11.25 3.35
C ALA A 78 1.01 11.56 2.46
N LEU A 79 -0.16 10.96 2.75
CA LEU A 79 -1.41 11.27 2.06
C LEU A 79 -1.85 12.72 2.29
N ASP A 80 -1.67 13.26 3.50
CA ASP A 80 -1.93 14.69 3.77
C ASP A 80 -1.06 15.59 2.89
N THR A 81 0.20 15.20 2.66
CA THR A 81 1.12 15.90 1.76
C THR A 81 0.65 15.83 0.31
N LEU A 82 0.18 14.66 -0.15
CA LEU A 82 -0.38 14.50 -1.50
C LEU A 82 -1.67 15.31 -1.67
N ALA A 83 -2.54 15.32 -0.65
CA ALA A 83 -3.77 16.09 -0.65
C ALA A 83 -3.49 17.60 -0.76
N SER A 84 -2.56 18.11 0.05
CA SER A 84 -2.11 19.51 -0.02
C SER A 84 -1.49 19.85 -1.37
N THR A 85 -0.68 18.94 -1.94
CA THR A 85 -0.07 19.12 -3.26
C THR A 85 -1.11 19.17 -4.37
N LEU A 86 -2.11 18.28 -4.34
CA LEU A 86 -3.21 18.26 -5.31
C LEU A 86 -4.06 19.52 -5.22
N GLN A 87 -4.40 19.97 -4.01
CA GLN A 87 -5.16 21.20 -3.79
C GLN A 87 -4.38 22.43 -4.27
N GLY A 88 -3.08 22.51 -3.95
CA GLY A 88 -2.22 23.63 -4.33
C GLY A 88 -1.92 23.72 -5.84
N ALA A 89 -2.07 22.61 -6.57
CA ALA A 89 -1.93 22.60 -8.02
C ALA A 89 -3.14 23.22 -8.75
N ASP A 90 -4.26 23.41 -8.05
CA ASP A 90 -5.47 24.06 -8.57
C ASP A 90 -5.91 23.51 -9.94
N ALA A 91 -5.91 22.17 -10.06
CA ALA A 91 -6.23 21.50 -11.30
C ALA A 91 -7.75 21.51 -11.54
N ASP A 92 -8.19 21.97 -12.72
CA ASP A 92 -9.60 21.93 -13.11
C ASP A 92 -10.15 20.50 -13.21
N VAL A 93 -9.29 19.55 -13.60
CA VAL A 93 -9.63 18.14 -13.82
C VAL A 93 -8.51 17.24 -13.29
N THR A 94 -8.89 16.20 -12.55
CA THR A 94 -7.98 15.12 -12.15
C THR A 94 -8.33 13.85 -12.92
N VAL A 95 -7.36 13.28 -13.65
CA VAL A 95 -7.50 11.97 -14.32
C VAL A 95 -6.81 10.93 -13.45
N ILE A 96 -7.58 9.97 -12.94
CA ILE A 96 -7.09 8.88 -12.09
C ILE A 96 -6.96 7.61 -12.93
N ILE A 97 -5.78 6.99 -12.89
CA ILE A 97 -5.50 5.72 -13.56
C ILE A 97 -5.22 4.69 -12.46
N SER A 98 -6.05 3.65 -12.39
CA SER A 98 -5.99 2.55 -11.42
C SER A 98 -6.59 1.28 -12.04
N ASP A 99 -6.35 0.14 -11.42
CA ASP A 99 -7.10 -1.11 -11.60
C ASP A 99 -8.27 -1.23 -10.61
N ASP A 100 -9.16 -2.19 -10.90
CA ASP A 100 -10.35 -2.58 -10.10
C ASP A 100 -10.01 -3.79 -9.21
#